data_AF-A0A2V7S4Q4-F1
#
_entry.id   AF-A0A2V7S4Q4-F1
#
_cell.length_a   1.000
_cell.length_b   1.000
_cell.length_c   1.000
_cell.angle_alpha   90.00
_cell.angle_beta   90.00
_cell.angle_gamma   90.00
#
_symmetry.space_group_name_H-M   'P 1'
#
loop_
_entity.id
_entity.type
_entity.pdbx_description
1 polymer ?
#
loop_
_entity_poly.entity_id
_entity_poly.type
_entity_poly.pdbx_seq_one_letter_code
_entity_poly.pdbx_strand_id
1 'polypeptide(L)' 'MTRLQVALTGRYTIERELGRGGMATVYLAHDLRHDRPVALKVLRPELAAAIGPERFLREIQI' A
#
# COMPACT_ATOMS: atom_id res chain seq x y z
N MET A 1 9.03 -8.68 -11.95
CA MET A 1 8.48 -8.49 -10.60
C MET A 1 8.51 -7.00 -10.27
N THR A 2 7.45 -6.41 -9.73
CA THR A 2 7.42 -4.96 -9.45
C THR A 2 8.19 -4.62 -8.18
N ARG A 3 8.72 -3.39 -8.06
CA ARG A 3 9.41 -2.92 -6.83
C ARG A 3 8.53 -3.07 -5.58
N LEU A 4 7.22 -2.87 -5.73
CA LEU A 4 6.24 -3.07 -4.68
C LEU A 4 6.15 -4.54 -4.23
N GLN A 5 6.06 -5.49 -5.17
CA GLN A 5 6.04 -6.92 -4.85
C GLN A 5 7.31 -7.36 -4.11
N VAL A 6 8.48 -6.88 -4.53
CA VAL A 6 9.75 -7.17 -3.85
C VAL A 6 9.74 -6.63 -2.41
N ALA A 7 9.28 -5.39 -2.21
CA ALA A 7 9.23 -4.75 -0.89
C ALA A 7 8.27 -5.45 0.10
N LEU A 8 7.26 -6.17 -0.42
CA LEU A 8 6.25 -6.86 0.37
C LEU A 8 6.51 -8.37 0.52
N THR A 9 7.50 -8.90 -0.19
CA THR A 9 7.79 -10.34 -0.25
C THR A 9 8.00 -10.92 1.15
N GLY A 10 7.42 -12.10 1.40
CA GLY A 10 7.54 -12.81 2.69
C GLY A 10 6.62 -12.29 3.79
N ARG A 11 5.87 -11.20 3.56
CA ARG A 11 4.89 -10.67 4.52
C ARG A 11 3.50 -10.50 3.92
N TYR A 12 3.42 -9.97 2.70
CA TYR A 12 2.15 -9.76 2.01
C TYR A 12 2.22 -10.27 0.58
N THR A 13 1.15 -10.93 0.13
CA THR A 13 0.98 -11.32 -1.28
C THR A 13 -0.09 -10.45 -1.90
N ILE A 14 0.27 -9.63 -2.90
CA ILE A 14 -0.72 -8.83 -3.65
C ILE A 14 -1.56 -9.76 -4.53
N GLU A 15 -2.88 -9.65 -4.41
CA GLU A 15 -3.83 -10.41 -5.24
C GLU A 15 -4.31 -9.58 -6.43
N ARG A 16 -4.92 -8.42 -6.15
CA ARG A 16 -5.48 -7.54 -7.18
C ARG A 16 -5.60 -6.09 -6.71
N GLU A 17 -5.73 -5.18 -7.65
CA GLU A 17 -6.13 -3.80 -7.36
C GLU A 17 -7.61 -3.76 -6.91
N LEU A 18 -7.89 -2.98 -5.86
CA LEU A 18 -9.24 -2.68 -5.39
C LEU A 18 -9.72 -1.33 -5.92
N GLY A 19 -8.81 -0.38 -6.10
CA GLY A 19 -9.14 0.92 -6.68
C GLY A 19 -7.96 1.86 -6.72
N ARG A 20 -8.11 2.90 -7.54
CA ARG A 20 -7.06 3.89 -7.80
C ARG A 20 -7.63 5.29 -7.73
N GLY A 21 -7.07 6.09 -6.83
CA GLY A 21 -7.41 7.50 -6.67
C GLY A 21 -6.26 8.43 -7.09
N GLY A 22 -6.47 9.73 -6.88
CA GLY A 22 -5.46 10.76 -7.13
C GLY A 22 -4.21 10.60 -6.24
N MET A 23 -4.37 10.09 -5.01
CA MET A 23 -3.29 10.03 -4.02
C MET A 23 -2.60 8.67 -3.91
N ALA A 24 -3.36 7.59 -4.09
CA ALA A 24 -2.91 6.24 -3.80
C ALA A 24 -3.57 5.22 -4.72
N THR A 25 -2.97 4.04 -4.78
CA THR A 25 -3.59 2.82 -5.30
C THR A 25 -3.81 1.87 -4.12
N VAL A 26 -4.98 1.26 -4.05
CA VAL A 26 -5.35 0.31 -2.99
C VAL A 26 -5.36 -1.09 -3.59
N TYR A 27 -4.66 -2.01 -2.94
CA TYR A 27 -4.58 -3.41 -3.33
C TYR A 27 -5.23 -4.31 -2.29
N LEU A 28 -5.86 -5.38 -2.74
CA LEU A 28 -6.14 -6.54 -1.90
C LEU A 28 -4.85 -7.35 -1.81
N ALA A 29 -4.49 -7.71 -0.58
CA ALA A 29 -3.35 -8.57 -0.32
C ALA A 29 -3.67 -9.57 0.79
N HIS A 30 -2.99 -10.72 0.78
CA HIS A 30 -3.00 -11.68 1.87
C HIS A 30 -1.87 -11.38 2.85
N ASP A 31 -2.18 -11.16 4.13
CA ASP A 31 -1.18 -11.06 5.22
C ASP A 31 -0.77 -12.47 5.64
N LEU A 32 0.46 -12.85 5.28
CA LEU A 32 0.97 -14.21 5.54
C LEU A 32 1.20 -14.49 7.02
N ARG A 33 1.34 -13.45 7.86
CA ARG A 33 1.57 -13.61 9.30
C ARG A 33 0.27 -13.89 10.05
N HIS A 34 -0.82 -13.26 9.62
CA HIS A 34 -2.11 -13.33 10.30
C HIS A 34 -3.15 -14.14 9.51
N ASP A 35 -2.76 -14.70 8.37
CA ASP A 35 -3.56 -15.51 7.46
C ASP A 35 -4.93 -14.90 7.14
N ARG A 36 -4.94 -13.62 6.73
CA ARG A 36 -6.17 -12.89 6.42
C ARG A 36 -6.01 -11.89 5.28
N PRO A 37 -7.09 -11.60 4.53
CA PRO A 37 -7.09 -10.54 3.55
C PRO A 37 -6.96 -9.17 4.22
N VAL A 38 -6.17 -8.28 3.62
CA VAL A 38 -5.95 -6.90 4.04
C VAL A 38 -5.95 -5.96 2.83
N ALA A 39 -6.31 -4.69 3.07
CA ALA A 39 -6.17 -3.63 2.08
C ALA A 39 -4.82 -2.92 2.27
N LEU A 40 -4.00 -2.86 1.23
CA LEU A 40 -2.74 -2.11 1.20
C LEU A 40 -2.91 -0.82 0.38
N LYS A 41 -2.87 0.34 1.04
CA LYS A 41 -2.88 1.66 0.41
C LYS A 41 -1.44 2.10 0.09
N VAL A 42 -1.10 2.15 -1.18
CA VAL A 42 0.25 2.51 -1.66
C VAL A 42 0.19 3.89 -2.29
N LEU A 43 0.93 4.84 -1.71
CA LEU A 43 1.02 6.20 -2.23
C LEU A 43 1.72 6.23 -3.58
N ARG A 44 1.27 7.15 -4.44
CA ARG A 44 1.95 7.43 -5.70
C ARG A 44 3.28 8.16 -5.43
N PRO A 45 4.41 7.76 -6.04
CA PRO A 45 5.72 8.37 -5.79
C PRO A 45 5.72 9.89 -5.99
N GLU A 46 5.00 10.37 -7.01
CA GLU A 46 4.93 11.77 -7.38
C GLU A 46 4.26 12.61 -6.28
N LEU A 47 3.32 12.00 -5.54
CA LEU A 47 2.59 12.66 -4.48
C LEU A 47 3.27 12.51 -3.12
N ALA A 48 3.95 11.39 -2.88
CA ALA A 48 4.77 11.19 -1.67
C ALA A 48 5.87 12.26 -1.55
N ALA A 49 6.47 12.66 -2.67
CA ALA A 49 7.46 13.74 -2.72
C ALA A 49 6.86 15.13 -2.46
N ALA A 50 5.62 15.38 -2.90
CA ALA A 50 4.96 16.69 -2.75
C ALA A 50 4.28 16.89 -1.39
N ILE A 51 3.72 15.82 -0.82
CA ILE A 51 2.94 15.87 0.43
C ILE A 51 3.83 15.70 1.67
N GLY A 52 4.99 15.07 1.51
CA GLY A 52 5.87 14.71 2.61
C GLY A 52 5.32 13.54 3.45
N PRO A 53 6.18 12.84 4.19
CA PRO A 53 5.79 11.68 5.00
C PRO A 53 4.80 12.04 6.12
N GLU A 54 4.76 13.30 6.56
CA GLU A 54 4.01 13.75 7.72
C GLU A 54 2.49 13.71 7.52
N ARG A 55 1.98 14.14 6.36
CA ARG A 55 0.54 14.06 6.08
C ARG A 55 0.10 12.62 5.84
N PHE A 56 0.96 11.76 5.29
CA PHE A 56 0.68 10.33 5.20
C PHE A 56 0.53 9.69 6.59
N LEU A 57 1.45 9.99 7.50
CA LEU A 57 1.40 9.47 8.86
C LEU A 57 0.15 9.95 9.63
N ARG A 58 -0.31 11.19 9.37
CA ARG A 58 -1.57 11.68 9.96
C ARG A 58 -2.80 10.88 9.53
N GLU A 59 -2.86 10.40 8.29
CA GLU A 59 -3.99 9.56 7.83
C GLU A 59 -3.99 8.14 8.42
N ILE A 60 -2.85 7.65 8.93
CA ILE A 60 -2.74 6.29 9.50
C ILE A 60 -3.15 6.24 10.97
N GLN A 61 -3.14 7.37 11.67
CA GLN A 61 -3.45 7.46 13.11
C GLN A 61 -4.95 7.64 13.42
N ILE A 62 -5.81 7.69 12.41
CA ILE A 62 -7.28 7.77 12.55
C ILE A 62 -7.86 6.38 12.33
#